data_AF-A0A6A4GQX1-F1
#
_entry.id   AF-A0A6A4GQX1-F1
#
_cell.length_a   1.000
_cell.length_b   1.000
_cell.length_c   1.000
_cell.angle_alpha   90.00
_cell.angle_beta   90.00
_cell.angle_gamma   90.00
#
_symmetry.space_group_name_H-M   'P 1'
#
loop_
_entity.id
_entity.type
_entity.pdbx_description
1 polymer ?
#
loop_
_entity_poly.entity_id
_entity_poly.type
_entity_poly.pdbx_seq_one_letter_code
_entity_poly.pdbx_strand_id
1 'polypeptide(L)'
;MYANHYKTSRKSKKKPPPQLPFILRKTKHTQPAEFCQDIRISPYTFDCLVQCIENDSVFTSGSDNSQMPVENQLAITLYRFGHYGNAAGLSKVSRWAGVGKGTVLMTTRRVMTVLLRPDFVEENLRMPTEEEKKQAKDWVEKHSCSGWRNGWCLVDGTLVPLFNRPHWFGESYFDRKSNYPLNFQV
;
A
#
# COMPACT_ATOMS: atom_id res chain seq x y z
N MET A 1 -41.42 15.38 -8.61
CA MET A 1 -41.27 14.47 -7.45
C MET A 1 -39.85 14.36 -6.86
N TYR A 2 -38.79 14.98 -7.40
CA TYR A 2 -37.40 14.80 -6.91
C TYR A 2 -36.77 15.99 -6.17
N ALA A 3 -37.48 17.11 -5.98
CA ALA A 3 -36.90 18.36 -5.45
C ALA A 3 -36.52 18.35 -3.95
N ASN A 4 -36.90 17.32 -3.20
CA ASN A 4 -36.73 17.29 -1.74
C ASN A 4 -35.67 16.27 -1.25
N HIS A 5 -35.04 15.48 -2.13
CA HIS A 5 -34.03 14.48 -1.74
C HIS A 5 -32.79 15.10 -1.05
N TYR A 6 -32.46 16.35 -1.37
CA TYR A 6 -31.32 17.07 -0.79
C TYR A 6 -31.67 17.85 0.48
N LYS A 7 -32.94 17.92 0.90
CA LYS A 7 -33.38 18.67 2.08
C LYS A 7 -33.30 17.86 3.38
N THR A 8 -33.17 16.55 3.28
CA THR A 8 -33.05 15.69 4.46
C THR A 8 -31.62 15.72 4.97
N SER A 9 -31.43 16.26 6.19
CA SER A 9 -30.15 16.19 6.91
C SER A 9 -29.64 14.75 6.92
N ARG A 10 -28.42 14.54 6.43
CA ARG A 10 -27.77 13.22 6.48
C ARG A 10 -27.64 12.83 7.96
N LYS A 11 -28.27 11.72 8.35
CA LYS A 11 -28.13 11.15 9.71
C LYS A 11 -26.64 11.00 10.06
N SER A 12 -26.14 11.88 10.90
CA SER A 12 -24.74 11.86 11.35
C SER A 12 -24.59 10.76 12.40
N LYS A 13 -23.93 9.66 12.03
CA LYS A 13 -23.52 8.64 13.00
C LYS A 13 -22.29 9.16 13.75
N LYS A 14 -22.28 9.09 15.08
CA LYS A 14 -21.07 9.34 15.88
C LYS A 14 -19.96 8.40 15.38
N LYS A 15 -18.81 8.96 15.03
CA LYS A 15 -17.63 8.20 14.58
C LYS A 15 -16.56 8.29 15.67
N PRO A 16 -15.80 7.21 15.93
CA PRO A 16 -14.59 7.32 16.74
C PRO A 16 -13.60 8.30 16.09
N PRO A 17 -12.67 8.88 16.87
CA PRO A 17 -11.62 9.71 16.32
C PRO A 17 -10.81 8.92 15.27
N PRO A 18 -10.45 9.53 14.14
CA PRO A 18 -9.65 8.86 13.12
C PRO A 18 -8.22 8.64 13.62
N GLN A 19 -7.60 7.56 13.15
CA GLN A 19 -6.24 7.18 13.53
C GLN A 19 -5.18 7.87 12.69
N LEU A 20 -5.48 8.21 11.43
CA LEU A 20 -4.51 8.80 10.49
C LEU A 20 -3.71 10.00 11.07
N PRO A 21 -4.33 11.00 11.74
CA PRO A 21 -3.56 12.11 12.31
C PRO A 21 -2.59 11.66 13.41
N PHE A 22 -2.96 10.66 14.20
CA PHE A 22 -2.10 10.11 15.25
C PHE A 22 -0.93 9.32 14.65
N ILE A 23 -1.21 8.53 13.60
CA ILE A 23 -0.19 7.75 12.89
C ILE A 23 0.87 8.68 12.29
N LEU A 24 0.45 9.72 11.57
CA LEU A 24 1.37 10.64 10.91
C LEU A 24 2.14 11.56 11.87
N ARG A 25 1.47 12.11 12.90
CA ARG A 25 2.08 13.11 13.79
C ARG A 25 2.83 12.52 14.97
N LYS A 26 2.50 11.29 15.38
CA LYS A 26 3.09 10.65 16.57
C LYS A 26 3.75 9.33 16.23
N THR A 27 2.99 8.32 15.78
CA THR A 27 3.51 6.96 15.58
C THR A 27 4.70 6.94 14.62
N LYS A 28 4.64 7.70 13.52
CA LYS A 28 5.73 7.86 12.56
C LYS A 28 7.07 8.24 13.22
N HIS A 29 7.04 9.09 14.24
CA HIS A 29 8.24 9.62 14.90
C HIS A 29 8.64 8.86 16.16
N THR A 30 7.68 8.29 16.90
CA THR A 30 7.95 7.65 18.19
C THR A 30 8.02 6.12 18.10
N GLN A 31 7.36 5.52 17.11
CA GLN A 31 7.15 4.07 17.02
C GLN A 31 7.24 3.59 15.56
N PRO A 32 8.44 3.61 14.95
CA PRO A 32 8.63 3.28 13.54
C PRO A 32 8.17 1.87 13.17
N ALA A 33 8.32 0.90 14.08
CA ALA A 33 7.86 -0.48 13.87
C ALA A 33 6.32 -0.55 13.75
N GLU A 34 5.58 0.19 14.58
CA GLU A 34 4.12 0.26 14.49
C GLU A 34 3.67 1.00 13.23
N PHE A 35 4.38 2.07 12.85
CA PHE A 35 4.11 2.77 11.59
C PHE A 35 4.24 1.82 10.39
N CYS A 36 5.29 0.99 10.35
CA CYS A 36 5.47 -0.02 9.30
C CYS A 36 4.35 -1.08 9.28
N GLN A 37 3.74 -1.41 10.42
CA GLN A 37 2.66 -2.41 10.45
C GLN A 37 1.42 -1.93 9.69
N ASP A 38 1.08 -0.64 9.81
CA ASP A 38 -0.07 -0.04 9.16
C ASP A 38 0.24 0.43 7.73
N ILE A 39 1.37 1.12 7.53
CA ILE A 39 1.71 1.81 6.28
C ILE A 39 2.58 0.94 5.36
N ARG A 40 3.16 -0.16 5.88
CA ARG A 40 4.02 -1.13 5.16
C ARG A 40 5.37 -0.64 4.66
N ILE A 41 5.71 0.62 4.92
CA ILE A 41 7.05 1.18 4.63
C ILE A 41 7.58 1.92 5.84
N SER A 42 8.90 2.11 5.89
CA SER A 42 9.55 2.87 6.96
C SER A 42 9.15 4.34 6.92
N PRO A 43 9.18 5.06 8.06
CA PRO A 43 8.98 6.51 8.09
C PRO A 43 9.92 7.27 7.14
N TYR A 44 11.17 6.83 7.03
CA TYR A 44 12.15 7.42 6.12
C TYR A 44 11.72 7.26 4.66
N THR A 45 11.41 6.04 4.23
CA THR A 45 10.92 5.76 2.88
C THR A 45 9.64 6.52 2.57
N PHE A 46 8.74 6.64 3.56
CA PHE A 46 7.51 7.40 3.43
C PHE A 46 7.80 8.88 3.14
N ASP A 47 8.71 9.50 3.89
CA ASP A 47 9.05 10.92 3.71
C ASP A 47 9.75 11.19 2.39
N CYS A 48 10.68 10.33 1.98
CA CYS A 48 11.27 10.40 0.64
C CYS A 48 10.19 10.31 -0.45
N LEU A 49 9.25 9.39 -0.31
CA LEU A 49 8.18 9.21 -1.30
C LEU A 49 7.24 10.42 -1.35
N VAL A 50 6.93 11.03 -0.21
CA VAL A 50 6.16 12.29 -0.16
C VAL A 50 6.91 13.39 -0.92
N GLN A 51 8.19 13.59 -0.63
CA GLN A 51 9.02 14.61 -1.29
C GLN A 51 9.10 14.40 -2.81
N CYS A 52 9.22 13.14 -3.25
CA CYS A 52 9.26 12.82 -4.69
C CYS A 52 7.97 13.19 -5.43
N ILE A 53 6.80 13.10 -4.76
CA ILE A 53 5.50 13.25 -5.43
C ILE A 53 4.76 14.55 -5.09
N GLU A 54 5.21 15.32 -4.08
CA GLU A 54 4.44 16.45 -3.54
C GLU A 54 4.16 17.56 -4.54
N ASN A 55 5.06 17.74 -5.51
CA ASN A 55 4.99 18.80 -6.53
C ASN A 55 4.23 18.36 -7.80
N ASP A 56 3.67 17.15 -7.83
CA ASP A 56 2.93 16.66 -9.00
C ASP A 56 1.61 17.41 -9.19
N SER A 57 1.28 17.73 -10.44
CA SER A 57 0.05 18.43 -10.81
C SER A 57 -1.24 17.67 -10.43
N VAL A 58 -1.17 16.35 -10.26
CA VAL A 58 -2.30 15.54 -9.75
C VAL A 58 -2.67 15.94 -8.31
N PHE A 59 -1.71 16.48 -7.56
CA PHE A 59 -1.91 16.96 -6.19
C PHE A 59 -2.24 18.45 -6.10
N THR A 60 -2.33 19.17 -7.21
CA THR A 60 -2.82 20.54 -7.24
C THR A 60 -4.27 20.56 -7.73
N SER A 61 -5.12 21.33 -7.06
CA SER A 61 -6.46 21.64 -7.57
C SER A 61 -6.51 23.11 -7.95
N GLY A 62 -6.93 23.44 -9.17
CA GLY A 62 -7.19 24.82 -9.60
C GLY A 62 -8.47 25.42 -9.00
N SER A 63 -8.86 24.99 -7.79
CA SER A 63 -10.05 25.44 -7.07
C SER A 63 -9.66 26.07 -5.75
N ASP A 64 -10.49 27.00 -5.24
CA ASP A 64 -10.26 27.70 -3.97
C ASP A 64 -10.32 26.81 -2.71
N ASN A 65 -10.70 25.55 -2.86
CA ASN A 65 -10.72 24.60 -1.75
C ASN A 65 -9.32 24.03 -1.51
N SER A 66 -8.86 24.14 -0.26
CA SER A 66 -7.60 23.52 0.17
C SER A 66 -7.63 22.01 -0.07
N GLN A 67 -6.69 21.53 -0.88
CA GLN A 67 -6.52 20.13 -1.15
C GLN A 67 -5.91 19.41 0.06
N MET A 68 -6.36 18.17 0.31
CA MET A 68 -5.77 17.33 1.35
C MET A 68 -4.25 17.15 1.13
N PRO A 69 -3.41 17.28 2.19
CA PRO A 69 -1.96 17.12 2.10
C PRO A 69 -1.56 15.79 1.46
N VAL A 70 -0.48 15.81 0.66
CA VAL A 70 0.03 14.65 -0.08
C VAL A 70 0.39 13.51 0.87
N GLU A 71 1.00 13.81 2.02
CA GLU A 71 1.25 12.85 3.09
C GLU A 71 -0.01 12.06 3.50
N ASN A 72 -1.15 12.73 3.64
CA ASN A 72 -2.41 12.09 4.00
C ASN A 72 -2.92 11.21 2.86
N GLN A 73 -2.82 11.69 1.61
CA GLN A 73 -3.25 10.93 0.43
C GLN A 73 -2.43 9.64 0.27
N LEU A 74 -1.11 9.76 0.45
CA LEU A 74 -0.17 8.65 0.38
C LEU A 74 -0.43 7.64 1.51
N ALA A 75 -0.54 8.09 2.76
CA ALA A 75 -0.81 7.23 3.90
C ALA A 75 -2.13 6.45 3.78
N ILE A 76 -3.21 7.10 3.32
CA ILE A 76 -4.50 6.43 3.06
C ILE A 76 -4.34 5.33 2.00
N THR A 77 -3.57 5.61 0.96
CA THR A 77 -3.36 4.68 -0.16
C THR A 77 -2.51 3.48 0.28
N LEU A 78 -1.40 3.73 0.96
CA LEU A 78 -0.52 2.68 1.48
C LEU A 78 -1.22 1.84 2.55
N TYR A 79 -1.95 2.44 3.48
CA TYR A 79 -2.78 1.72 4.44
C TYR A 79 -3.77 0.78 3.74
N ARG A 80 -4.43 1.26 2.67
CA ARG A 80 -5.34 0.43 1.88
C ARG A 80 -4.63 -0.75 1.22
N PHE A 81 -3.44 -0.55 0.66
CA PHE A 81 -2.66 -1.61 0.02
C PHE A 81 -2.01 -2.57 1.01
N GLY A 82 -1.71 -2.11 2.23
CA GLY A 82 -1.18 -2.93 3.31
C GLY A 82 -2.19 -3.87 3.97
N HIS A 83 -3.44 -3.83 3.54
CA HIS A 83 -4.52 -4.66 4.07
C HIS A 83 -5.19 -5.48 2.97
N TYR A 84 -5.85 -6.56 3.37
CA TYR A 84 -6.58 -7.46 2.47
C TYR A 84 -8.05 -7.63 2.91
N GLY A 85 -8.89 -8.06 1.96
CA GLY A 85 -10.30 -8.34 2.20
C GLY A 85 -11.07 -7.13 2.76
N ASN A 86 -11.85 -7.36 3.82
CA ASN A 86 -12.70 -6.33 4.42
C ASN A 86 -11.92 -5.13 4.98
N ALA A 87 -10.65 -5.33 5.39
CA ALA A 87 -9.82 -4.27 5.94
C ALA A 87 -9.39 -3.25 4.86
N ALA A 88 -9.15 -3.71 3.63
CA ALA A 88 -8.88 -2.86 2.45
C ALA A 88 -10.14 -2.18 1.87
N GLY A 89 -11.33 -2.55 2.36
CA GLY A 89 -12.59 -2.00 1.90
C GLY A 89 -12.74 -0.52 2.20
N LEU A 90 -13.32 0.25 1.27
CA LEU A 90 -13.48 1.70 1.37
C LEU A 90 -14.11 2.16 2.68
N SER A 91 -15.06 1.38 3.22
CA SER A 91 -15.73 1.70 4.49
C SER A 91 -14.80 1.64 5.71
N LYS A 92 -13.87 0.69 5.75
CA LYS A 92 -12.92 0.51 6.86
C LYS A 92 -11.81 1.54 6.76
N VAL A 93 -11.21 1.72 5.59
CA VAL A 93 -10.21 2.76 5.32
C VAL A 93 -10.76 4.16 5.59
N SER A 94 -11.99 4.45 5.13
CA SER A 94 -12.68 5.73 5.41
C SER A 94 -12.86 5.98 6.92
N ARG A 95 -13.16 4.93 7.70
CA ARG A 95 -13.30 5.05 9.16
C ARG A 95 -11.96 5.27 9.83
N TRP A 96 -10.92 4.54 9.42
CA TRP A 96 -9.56 4.68 9.94
C TRP A 96 -8.99 6.08 9.67
N ALA A 97 -9.15 6.57 8.44
CA ALA A 97 -8.63 7.87 8.02
C ALA A 97 -9.50 9.07 8.44
N GLY A 98 -10.78 8.85 8.73
CA GLY A 98 -11.73 9.92 9.04
C GLY A 98 -12.28 10.67 7.82
N VAL A 99 -12.02 10.19 6.60
CA VAL A 99 -12.46 10.81 5.34
C VAL A 99 -13.69 10.13 4.75
N GLY A 100 -14.27 10.68 3.68
CA GLY A 100 -15.35 10.03 2.93
C GLY A 100 -14.84 8.83 2.10
N LYS A 101 -15.72 7.86 1.80
CA LYS A 101 -15.36 6.73 0.91
C LYS A 101 -14.89 7.20 -0.48
N GLY A 102 -15.54 8.23 -1.02
CA GLY A 102 -15.14 8.85 -2.29
C GLY A 102 -13.74 9.46 -2.22
N THR A 103 -13.38 10.05 -1.08
CA THR A 103 -12.03 10.58 -0.83
C THR A 103 -10.99 9.47 -0.87
N VAL A 104 -11.22 8.33 -0.21
CA VAL A 104 -10.30 7.17 -0.25
C VAL A 104 -10.04 6.70 -1.69
N LEU A 105 -11.10 6.60 -2.49
CA LEU A 105 -10.98 6.18 -3.89
C LEU A 105 -10.20 7.21 -4.71
N MET A 106 -10.47 8.49 -4.49
CA MET A 106 -9.82 9.59 -5.19
C MET A 106 -8.33 9.70 -4.84
N THR A 107 -7.95 9.59 -3.55
CA THR A 107 -6.53 9.57 -3.16
C THR A 107 -5.81 8.35 -3.72
N THR A 108 -6.43 7.17 -3.67
CA THR A 108 -5.83 5.95 -4.24
C THR A 108 -5.53 6.14 -5.72
N ARG A 109 -6.48 6.71 -6.48
CA ARG A 109 -6.29 6.98 -7.91
C ARG A 109 -5.17 7.97 -8.14
N ARG A 110 -5.15 9.10 -7.41
CA ARG A 110 -4.12 10.13 -7.55
C ARG A 110 -2.72 9.57 -7.31
N VAL A 111 -2.53 8.86 -6.20
CA VAL A 111 -1.25 8.25 -5.84
C VAL A 111 -0.85 7.22 -6.89
N MET A 112 -1.75 6.32 -7.31
CA MET A 112 -1.45 5.37 -8.38
C MET A 112 -1.10 6.06 -9.71
N THR A 113 -1.80 7.14 -10.06
CA THR A 113 -1.52 7.88 -11.30
C THR A 113 -0.10 8.43 -11.33
N VAL A 114 0.46 8.88 -10.20
CA VAL A 114 1.83 9.37 -10.13
C VAL A 114 2.83 8.22 -10.09
N LEU A 115 2.63 7.23 -9.20
CA LEU A 115 3.58 6.13 -9.00
C LEU A 115 3.71 5.19 -10.20
N LEU A 116 2.69 5.12 -11.06
CA LEU A 116 2.68 4.24 -12.23
C LEU A 116 3.03 4.97 -13.54
N ARG A 117 3.44 6.24 -13.49
CA ARG A 117 3.92 6.88 -14.72
C ARG A 117 5.27 6.28 -15.13
N PRO A 118 5.52 6.12 -16.45
CA PRO A 118 6.77 5.53 -16.94
C PRO A 118 8.03 6.26 -16.45
N ASP A 119 8.02 7.59 -16.46
CA ASP A 119 9.13 8.43 -15.98
C ASP A 119 9.44 8.19 -14.49
N PHE A 120 8.40 8.18 -13.64
CA PHE A 120 8.57 7.89 -12.22
C PHE A 120 9.11 6.48 -11.99
N VAL A 121 8.58 5.49 -12.72
CA VAL A 121 9.01 4.09 -12.64
C VAL A 121 10.46 3.95 -13.07
N GLU A 122 10.85 4.50 -14.22
CA GLU A 122 12.22 4.39 -14.75
C GLU A 122 13.26 5.09 -13.86
N GLU A 123 12.91 6.21 -13.26
CA GLU A 123 13.81 6.94 -12.35
C GLU A 123 14.00 6.22 -11.00
N ASN A 124 12.96 5.57 -10.48
CA ASN A 124 12.95 5.04 -9.11
C ASN A 124 13.10 3.52 -9.02
N LEU A 125 12.76 2.76 -10.07
CA LEU A 125 12.86 1.30 -10.11
C LEU A 125 14.05 0.89 -10.98
N ARG A 126 15.16 0.55 -10.32
CA ARG A 126 16.34 -0.04 -10.97
C ARG A 126 16.61 -1.45 -10.46
N MET A 127 17.27 -2.23 -11.30
CA MET A 127 17.84 -3.50 -10.86
C MET A 127 18.93 -3.26 -9.80
N PRO A 128 19.08 -4.18 -8.83
CA PRO A 128 20.13 -4.07 -7.82
C PRO A 128 21.51 -4.13 -8.49
N THR A 129 22.44 -3.31 -8.00
CA THR A 129 23.85 -3.30 -8.40
C THR A 129 24.55 -4.58 -7.94
N GLU A 130 25.67 -4.93 -8.55
CA GLU A 130 26.45 -6.11 -8.13
C GLU A 130 26.89 -6.04 -6.65
N GLU A 131 27.15 -4.83 -6.14
CA GLU A 131 27.48 -4.63 -4.73
C GLU A 131 26.27 -4.89 -3.82
N GLU A 132 25.08 -4.39 -4.16
CA GLU A 132 23.84 -4.69 -3.42
C GLU A 132 23.48 -6.18 -3.49
N LYS A 133 23.67 -6.83 -4.65
CA LYS A 133 23.49 -8.27 -4.79
C LYS A 133 24.46 -9.03 -3.88
N LYS A 134 25.73 -8.63 -3.84
CA LYS A 134 26.73 -9.24 -2.97
C LYS A 134 26.37 -9.09 -1.49
N GLN A 135 25.97 -7.89 -1.07
CA GLN A 135 25.52 -7.63 0.30
C GLN A 135 24.29 -8.49 0.67
N ALA A 136 23.32 -8.62 -0.24
CA ALA A 136 22.16 -9.48 -0.04
C ALA A 136 22.54 -10.97 0.06
N LYS A 137 23.46 -11.45 -0.79
CA LYS A 137 24.01 -12.81 -0.75
C LYS A 137 24.72 -13.09 0.58
N ASP A 138 25.57 -12.17 1.02
CA ASP A 138 26.28 -12.26 2.29
C ASP A 138 25.30 -12.28 3.47
N TRP A 139 24.24 -11.47 3.42
CA TRP A 139 23.19 -11.46 4.42
C TRP A 139 22.44 -12.81 4.48
N VAL A 140 22.04 -13.36 3.33
CA VAL A 140 21.34 -14.66 3.28
C VAL A 140 22.22 -15.77 3.81
N GLU A 141 23.47 -15.87 3.38
CA GLU A 141 24.40 -16.90 3.86
C GLU A 141 24.60 -16.81 5.38
N LYS A 142 24.73 -15.60 5.93
CA LYS A 142 24.89 -15.36 7.38
C LYS A 142 23.66 -15.76 8.20
N HIS A 143 22.45 -15.60 7.65
CA HIS A 143 21.19 -15.86 8.37
C HIS A 143 20.51 -17.18 7.96
N SER A 144 21.12 -17.95 7.06
CA SER A 144 20.64 -19.27 6.64
C SER A 144 21.81 -20.26 6.52
N CYS A 145 22.26 -20.60 5.31
CA CYS A 145 23.49 -21.36 5.07
C CYS A 145 24.11 -21.02 3.69
N SER A 146 25.33 -21.48 3.45
CA SER A 146 26.07 -21.23 2.20
C SER A 146 25.34 -21.71 0.94
N GLY A 147 24.61 -22.82 1.03
CA GLY A 147 23.80 -23.34 -0.08
C GLY A 147 22.70 -22.38 -0.53
N TRP A 148 22.20 -21.52 0.36
CA TRP A 148 21.17 -20.53 0.06
C TRP A 148 21.72 -19.18 -0.39
N ARG A 149 23.05 -19.00 -0.48
CA ARG A 149 23.68 -17.74 -0.90
C ARG A 149 23.08 -17.19 -2.20
N ASN A 150 22.87 -18.04 -3.20
CA ASN A 150 22.28 -17.62 -4.49
C ASN A 150 20.76 -17.41 -4.44
N GLY A 151 20.11 -17.73 -3.32
CA GLY A 151 18.72 -17.42 -3.01
C GLY A 151 18.48 -15.99 -2.50
N TRP A 152 19.45 -15.08 -2.65
CA TRP A 152 19.37 -13.68 -2.21
C TRP A 152 18.18 -12.89 -2.77
N CYS A 153 17.60 -13.32 -3.90
CA CYS A 153 16.40 -12.73 -4.48
C CYS A 153 15.11 -13.53 -4.19
N LEU A 154 15.17 -14.60 -3.39
CA LEU A 154 13.98 -15.33 -2.98
C LEU A 154 13.23 -14.53 -1.91
N VAL A 155 12.38 -13.62 -2.37
CA VAL A 155 11.37 -12.95 -1.54
C VAL A 155 10.13 -13.85 -1.50
N ASP A 156 9.40 -13.85 -0.37
CA ASP A 156 8.15 -14.59 -0.21
C ASP A 156 7.24 -14.32 -1.41
N GLY A 157 6.91 -15.39 -2.14
CA GLY A 157 6.20 -15.30 -3.40
C GLY A 157 4.74 -14.91 -3.17
N THR A 158 4.17 -14.11 -4.07
CA THR A 158 2.73 -13.82 -3.98
C THR A 158 1.97 -15.01 -4.54
N LEU A 159 1.23 -15.70 -3.66
CA LEU A 159 0.31 -16.76 -4.06
C LEU A 159 -0.97 -16.15 -4.63
N VAL A 160 -1.20 -16.33 -5.94
CA VAL A 160 -2.44 -15.94 -6.62
C VAL A 160 -3.39 -17.14 -6.59
N PRO A 161 -4.45 -17.13 -5.76
CA PRO A 161 -5.37 -18.27 -5.66
C PRO A 161 -6.15 -18.47 -6.97
N LEU A 162 -6.15 -19.68 -7.50
CA LEU A 162 -6.99 -20.06 -8.62
C LEU A 162 -8.39 -20.41 -8.13
N PHE A 163 -9.39 -20.08 -8.95
CA PHE A 163 -10.79 -20.40 -8.66
C PHE A 163 -11.04 -21.91 -8.66
N ASN A 164 -10.41 -22.64 -9.59
CA ASN A 164 -10.57 -24.08 -9.75
C ASN A 164 -9.22 -24.80 -9.63
N ARG A 165 -9.27 -26.06 -9.21
CA ARG A 165 -8.14 -27.00 -9.28
C ARG A 165 -7.64 -27.09 -10.73
N PRO A 166 -6.33 -26.87 -10.98
CA PRO A 166 -5.73 -27.13 -12.29
C PRO A 166 -5.96 -28.57 -12.74
N HIS A 167 -6.33 -28.75 -14.02
CA HIS A 167 -6.54 -30.08 -14.59
C HIS A 167 -5.25 -30.91 -14.58
N TRP A 168 -4.13 -30.26 -14.91
CA TRP A 168 -2.80 -30.87 -14.90
C TRP A 168 -2.10 -30.56 -13.58
N PHE A 169 -1.59 -31.61 -12.92
CA PHE A 169 -0.82 -31.51 -11.69
C PHE A 169 -1.54 -30.79 -10.53
N GLY A 170 -2.87 -30.91 -10.43
CA GLY A 170 -3.66 -30.17 -9.44
C GLY A 170 -3.15 -30.28 -8.00
N GLU A 171 -2.64 -31.45 -7.59
CA GLU A 171 -2.01 -31.65 -6.27
C GLU A 171 -0.78 -30.77 -6.05
N SER A 172 0.02 -30.52 -7.09
CA SER A 172 1.22 -29.68 -7.00
C SER A 172 0.90 -28.20 -6.74
N TYR A 173 -0.34 -27.79 -7.01
CA TYR A 173 -0.82 -26.45 -6.71
C TYR A 173 -1.57 -26.38 -5.38
N PHE A 174 -1.79 -27.49 -4.67
CA PHE A 174 -2.53 -27.47 -3.42
C PHE A 174 -1.64 -26.98 -2.28
N ASP A 175 -1.96 -25.79 -1.73
CA ASP A 175 -1.16 -25.18 -0.66
C ASP A 175 -1.60 -25.61 0.74
N ARG A 176 -0.77 -25.27 1.74
CA ARG A 176 -1.08 -25.51 3.16
C ARG A 176 -2.38 -24.84 3.62
N LYS A 177 -2.89 -23.84 2.90
CA LYS A 177 -4.13 -23.11 3.21
C LYS A 177 -5.35 -23.72 2.48
N SER A 178 -5.19 -24.91 1.91
CA SER A 178 -6.23 -25.62 1.15
C SER A 178 -6.74 -24.84 -0.07
N ASN A 179 -5.88 -24.05 -0.71
CA ASN A 179 -6.17 -23.35 -1.96
C ASN A 179 -5.35 -23.96 -3.10
N TYR A 180 -5.70 -23.60 -4.33
CA TYR A 180 -4.89 -23.89 -5.51
C TYR A 180 -4.18 -22.62 -6.04
N PRO A 181 -3.10 -22.11 -5.43
CA PRO A 181 -2.45 -20.91 -5.92
C PRO A 181 -1.37 -21.14 -6.98
N LEU A 182 -1.13 -20.12 -7.80
CA LEU A 182 0.11 -19.93 -8.55
C LEU A 182 1.07 -19.08 -7.74
N ASN A 183 2.33 -19.51 -7.67
CA ASN A 183 3.39 -18.68 -7.11
C ASN A 183 3.88 -17.68 -8.16
N PHE A 184 3.72 -16.38 -7.88
CA PHE A 184 4.31 -15.32 -8.68
C PHE A 184 5.56 -14.79 -7.97
N GLN A 185 6.72 -15.03 -8.58
CA GLN A 185 8.03 -14.48 -8.19
C GLN A 185 8.59 -13.69 -9.38
N VAL A 186 9.09 -12.48 -9.13
CA VAL A 186 9.74 -11.61 -10.12
C VAL A 186 11.24 -11.67 -9.91
#